data_AF-A0A938W5J7-F1
#
_entry.id   AF-A0A938W5J7-F1
#
_cell.length_a   1.000
_cell.length_b   1.000
_cell.length_c   1.000
_cell.angle_alpha   90.00
_cell.angle_beta   90.00
_cell.angle_gamma   90.00
#
_symmetry.space_group_name_H-M   'P 1'
#
loop_
_entity.id
_entity.type
_entity.pdbx_description
1 polymer ?
#
loop_
_entity_poly.entity_id
_entity_poly.type
_entity_poly.pdbx_seq_one_letter_code
_entity_poly.pdbx_strand_id
1 'polypeptide(L)'
;MRAPTRPRNAELLAAYGRCRSTANRNAVVHANLPLVWRLARQESLRSGHPFDDLVQVGCIGLIRAVERYEAGRGTTLSTAACPWIRGA
;
A
#
# COMPACT_ATOMS: atom_id res chain seq x y z
N MET A 1 -10.36 -13.80 24.30
CA MET A 1 -9.93 -12.42 23.94
C MET A 1 -10.11 -12.25 22.44
N ARG A 2 -11.10 -11.46 21.98
CA ARG A 2 -11.38 -11.27 20.54
C ARG A 2 -10.32 -10.31 19.99
N ALA A 3 -9.53 -10.74 19.01
CA ALA A 3 -8.57 -9.84 18.34
C ALA A 3 -9.32 -8.60 17.83
N PRO A 4 -8.75 -7.38 17.97
CA PRO A 4 -9.37 -6.20 17.41
C PRO A 4 -9.63 -6.45 15.92
N THR A 5 -10.88 -6.28 15.48
CA THR A 5 -11.23 -6.43 14.08
C THR A 5 -10.43 -5.41 13.28
N ARG A 6 -9.50 -5.89 12.44
CA ARG A 6 -8.73 -5.01 11.54
C ARG A 6 -9.73 -4.17 10.74
N PRO A 7 -9.61 -2.83 10.75
CA PRO A 7 -10.49 -1.98 9.97
C PRO A 7 -10.37 -2.34 8.49
N ARG A 8 -11.49 -2.33 7.77
CA ARG A 8 -11.48 -2.63 6.34
C ARG A 8 -10.68 -1.54 5.62
N ASN A 9 -9.98 -1.90 4.55
CA ASN A 9 -9.17 -0.95 3.79
C ASN A 9 -9.97 0.29 3.32
N ALA A 10 -11.25 0.08 2.96
CA ALA A 10 -12.17 1.16 2.60
C ALA A 10 -12.45 2.14 3.75
N GLU A 11 -12.53 1.68 4.99
CA GLU A 11 -12.75 2.52 6.16
C GLU A 11 -11.54 3.41 6.44
N LEU A 12 -10.33 2.84 6.32
CA LEU A 12 -9.07 3.56 6.46
C LEU A 12 -8.92 4.64 5.38
N LEU A 13 -9.24 4.29 4.14
CA LEU A 13 -9.23 5.23 3.01
C LEU A 13 -10.26 6.35 3.18
N ALA A 14 -11.46 6.03 3.68
CA ALA A 14 -12.47 7.03 3.97
C ALA A 14 -12.04 7.96 5.11
N ALA A 15 -11.40 7.43 6.16
CA ALA A 15 -10.85 8.22 7.26
C ALA A 15 -9.73 9.16 6.77
N TYR A 16 -8.82 8.65 5.92
CA TYR A 16 -7.77 9.46 5.30
C TYR A 16 -8.32 10.53 4.35
N GLY A 17 -9.36 10.22 3.57
CA GLY A 17 -10.04 11.17 2.71
C GLY A 17 -10.71 12.31 3.49
N ARG A 18 -11.29 12.03 4.66
CA ARG A 18 -11.86 13.05 5.56
C ARG A 18 -10.80 13.88 6.27
N CYS A 19 -9.68 13.27 6.66
CA CYS A 19 -8.58 13.92 7.36
C CYS A 19 -7.25 13.37 6.86
N ARG A 20 -6.53 14.16 6.04
CA ARG A 20 -5.22 13.80 5.48
C ARG A 20 -4.08 13.94 6.50
N SER A 21 -4.20 13.23 7.62
CA SER A 21 -3.16 13.15 8.65
C SER A 21 -2.15 12.06 8.35
N THR A 22 -0.92 12.22 8.84
CA THR A 22 0.13 11.20 8.77
C THR A 22 -0.30 9.89 9.44
N ALA A 23 -1.05 9.97 10.54
CA ALA A 23 -1.56 8.79 11.23
C ALA A 23 -2.54 7.99 10.34
N ASN A 24 -3.49 8.66 9.68
CA ASN A 24 -4.43 8.00 8.78
C ASN A 24 -3.74 7.42 7.54
N ARG A 25 -2.79 8.16 6.95
CA ARG A 25 -1.97 7.66 5.84
C ARG A 25 -1.21 6.40 6.26
N ASN A 26 -0.53 6.45 7.40
CA ASN A 26 0.25 5.32 7.89
C ASN A 26 -0.65 4.11 8.17
N ALA A 27 -1.85 4.30 8.72
CA ALA A 27 -2.81 3.22 8.91
C ALA A 27 -3.20 2.54 7.59
N VAL A 28 -3.47 3.31 6.53
CA VAL A 28 -3.71 2.78 5.18
C VAL A 28 -2.46 2.04 4.68
N VAL A 29 -1.27 2.62 4.77
CA VAL A 29 -0.01 2.00 4.31
C VAL A 29 0.23 0.67 5.03
N HIS A 30 0.12 0.63 6.36
CA HIS A 30 0.32 -0.59 7.15
C HIS A 30 -0.66 -1.70 6.77
N ALA A 31 -1.92 -1.36 6.51
CA ALA A 31 -2.93 -2.32 6.06
C ALA A 31 -2.62 -2.94 4.69
N ASN A 32 -1.79 -2.28 3.87
CA ASN A 32 -1.46 -2.70 2.50
C ASN A 32 0.00 -3.20 2.34
N LEU A 33 0.81 -3.25 3.40
CA LEU A 33 2.18 -3.80 3.35
C LEU A 33 2.27 -5.23 2.75
N PRO A 34 1.33 -6.16 2.99
CA PRO A 34 1.38 -7.48 2.37
C PRO A 34 1.37 -7.46 0.84
N LEU A 35 0.80 -6.40 0.23
CA LEU A 35 0.86 -6.20 -1.22
C LEU A 35 2.29 -5.95 -1.68
N VAL A 36 3.04 -5.10 -0.96
CA VAL A 36 4.45 -4.81 -1.25
C VAL A 36 5.26 -6.08 -1.19
N TRP A 37 5.12 -6.88 -0.12
CA TRP A 37 5.85 -8.14 0.02
C TRP A 37 5.55 -9.13 -1.10
N ARG A 38 4.27 -9.27 -1.48
CA ARG A 38 3.88 -10.13 -2.60
C ARG A 38 4.55 -9.68 -3.89
N LEU A 39 4.50 -8.38 -4.20
CA LEU A 39 5.06 -7.82 -5.44
C LEU A 39 6.59 -7.88 -5.45
N ALA A 40 7.25 -7.51 -4.35
CA ALA A 40 8.69 -7.61 -4.19
C ALA A 40 9.20 -9.06 -4.34
N ARG A 41 8.46 -10.04 -3.81
CA ARG A 41 8.82 -11.47 -3.98
C ARG A 41 8.71 -11.93 -5.43
N GLN A 42 7.71 -11.45 -6.15
CA GLN A 42 7.59 -11.73 -7.59
C GLN A 42 8.72 -11.08 -8.38
N GLU A 43 9.09 -9.86 -8.03
CA GLU A 43 10.12 -9.09 -8.73
C GLU A 43 11.54 -9.60 -8.42
N SER A 44 11.79 -10.07 -7.20
CA SER A 44 13.08 -10.66 -6.83
C SER A 44 13.38 -11.91 -7.65
N LEU A 45 12.34 -12.72 -7.94
CA LEU A 45 12.45 -13.91 -8.79
C LEU A 45 12.65 -13.57 -10.28
N ARG A 46 12.29 -12.36 -10.72
CA ARG A 46 12.40 -11.93 -12.12
C ARG A 46 13.69 -11.18 -12.41
N SER A 47 14.06 -10.25 -11.54
CA SER A 47 15.16 -9.32 -11.74
C SER A 47 16.47 -9.75 -11.06
N GLY A 48 16.40 -10.65 -10.07
CA GLY A 48 17.55 -11.07 -9.27
C GLY A 48 17.95 -10.06 -8.18
N HIS A 49 17.26 -8.92 -8.04
CA HIS A 49 17.54 -7.97 -6.97
C HIS A 49 17.21 -8.56 -5.58
N PRO A 50 17.92 -8.12 -4.53
CA PRO A 50 17.62 -8.50 -3.16
C PRO A 50 16.17 -8.17 -2.79
N PHE A 51 15.51 -9.10 -2.10
CA PHE A 51 14.12 -8.94 -1.70
C PHE A 51 13.93 -7.72 -0.78
N ASP A 52 14.85 -7.49 0.16
CA ASP A 52 14.73 -6.40 1.12
C ASP A 52 14.83 -5.02 0.45
N ASP A 53 15.71 -4.88 -0.55
CA ASP A 53 15.83 -3.66 -1.36
C ASP A 53 14.51 -3.37 -2.10
N LEU A 54 13.93 -4.39 -2.73
CA LEU A 54 12.63 -4.30 -3.42
C LEU A 54 11.48 -3.95 -2.48
N VAL A 55 11.50 -4.47 -1.25
CA VAL A 55 10.50 -4.12 -0.23
C VAL A 55 10.65 -2.66 0.17
N GLN A 56 11.89 -2.16 0.34
CA GLN A 56 12.14 -0.78 0.73
C GLN A 56 11.63 0.21 -0.32
N VAL A 57 12.03 0.04 -1.58
CA VAL A 57 11.54 0.89 -2.69
C VAL A 57 10.03 0.73 -2.87
N GLY A 58 9.51 -0.50 -2.81
CA GLY A 58 8.09 -0.78 -2.91
C GLY A 58 7.25 -0.11 -1.82
N CYS A 59 7.77 0.03 -0.59
CA CYS A 59 7.11 0.78 0.48
C CYS A 59 7.01 2.28 0.14
N ILE A 60 8.06 2.87 -0.45
CA ILE A 60 8.03 4.26 -0.93
C ILE A 60 6.97 4.40 -2.04
N GLY A 61 6.92 3.45 -2.97
CA GLY A 61 5.89 3.37 -4.00
C GLY A 61 4.47 3.32 -3.43
N LEU A 62 4.23 2.48 -2.41
CA LEU A 62 2.95 2.39 -1.73
C LEU A 62 2.54 3.70 -1.06
N ILE A 63 3.47 4.38 -0.36
CA ILE A 63 3.21 5.68 0.27
C ILE A 63 2.75 6.70 -0.79
N ARG A 64 3.49 6.79 -1.90
CA ARG A 64 3.16 7.70 -3.02
C ARG A 64 1.81 7.38 -3.66
N ALA A 65 1.48 6.09 -3.77
CA ALA A 65 0.19 5.64 -4.28
C ALA A 65 -0.96 6.04 -3.36
N VAL A 66 -0.82 5.85 -2.04
CA VAL A 66 -1.82 6.24 -1.05
C VAL A 66 -2.05 7.75 -1.06
N GLU A 67 -0.99 8.54 -1.16
CA GLU A 67 -1.08 10.01 -1.21
C GLU A 67 -1.81 10.55 -2.46
N ARG A 68 -1.82 9.77 -3.55
CA ARG A 68 -2.43 10.13 -4.84
C ARG A 68 -3.74 9.40 -5.13
N TYR A 69 -4.16 8.49 -4.24
CA TYR A 69 -5.32 7.67 -4.48
C TYR A 69 -6.62 8.46 -4.31
N GLU A 70 -7.50 8.34 -5.29
CA GLU A 70 -8.81 9.00 -5.33
C GLU A 70 -9.90 7.92 -5.44
N ALA A 71 -10.66 7.71 -4.35
CA ALA A 71 -11.65 6.64 -4.23
C ALA A 71 -12.80 6.72 -5.26
N GLY A 72 -12.99 7.87 -5.92
CA GLY A 72 -14.02 8.10 -6.93
C GLY A 72 -13.68 7.60 -8.35
N ARG A 73 -12.45 7.12 -8.60
CA ARG A 73 -12.00 6.71 -9.95
C ARG A 73 -12.32 5.26 -10.33
N GLY A 74 -13.16 4.57 -9.56
CA GLY A 74 -13.62 3.21 -9.88
C GLY A 74 -12.57 2.11 -9.78
N THR A 75 -11.38 2.39 -9.24
CA THR A 75 -10.31 1.40 -9.05
C THR A 75 -10.02 1.19 -7.57
N THR A 76 -9.66 -0.05 -7.19
CA THR A 76 -9.21 -0.35 -5.83
C THR A 76 -7.80 0.19 -5.60
N LEU A 77 -7.47 0.54 -4.35
CA LEU A 77 -6.12 0.99 -4.00
C LEU A 77 -5.05 -0.03 -4.42
N SER A 78 -5.30 -1.33 -4.23
CA SER A 78 -4.34 -2.36 -4.62
C SER A 78 -4.02 -2.34 -6.12
N THR A 79 -5.02 -2.11 -6.96
CA THR A 79 -4.85 -1.98 -8.41
C THR A 79 -4.09 -0.69 -8.74
N ALA A 80 -4.50 0.43 -8.15
CA ALA A 80 -3.86 1.71 -8.37
C ALA A 80 -2.40 1.75 -7.88
N ALA A 81 -2.06 1.04 -6.80
CA ALA A 81 -0.74 1.03 -6.18
C ALA A 81 0.27 0.13 -6.90
N CYS A 82 -0.18 -0.92 -7.61
CA CYS A 82 0.70 -1.83 -8.34
C CYS A 82 1.76 -1.14 -9.23
N PRO A 83 1.43 -0.18 -10.10
CA PRO A 83 2.45 0.49 -10.94
C PRO A 83 3.45 1.31 -10.11
N TRP A 84 3.00 1.93 -9.01
CA TRP A 84 3.89 2.68 -8.12
C TRP A 84 4.84 1.78 -7.35
N ILE A 85 4.39 0.60 -6.93
CA ILE A 85 5.22 -0.36 -6.18
C ILE A 85 6.26 -1.00 -7.09
N ARG A 86 5.90 -1.34 -8.33
CA ARG A 86 6.83 -1.97 -9.28
C ARG A 86 7.82 -1.00 -9.93
N GLY A 87 7.45 0.26 -10.09
CA GLY A 87 8.29 1.29 -10.71
C GLY A 87 9.05 2.17 -9.71
N ALA A 88 9.05 1.81 -8.42
CA ALA A 88 9.76 2.56 -7.38
C ALA A 88 11.24 2.22 -7.32
#